data_AF-N1UMI5-F1
#
_entry.id   AF-N1UMI5-F1
#
_cell.length_a   1.000
_cell.length_b   1.000
_cell.length_c   1.000
_cell.angle_alpha   90.00
_cell.angle_beta   90.00
_cell.angle_gamma   90.00
#
_symmetry.space_group_name_H-M   'P 1'
#
loop_
_entity.id
_entity.type
_entity.pdbx_description
1 polymer ?
#
loop_
_entity_poly.entity_id
_entity_poly.type
_entity_poly.pdbx_seq_one_letter_code
_entity_poly.pdbx_strand_id
1 'polypeptide(L)'
;MQEGNLNPSCIKNGLVRIESSRFLNYFWNWWLGGGSGNYGYYSKFNDASNQLEIINLSDGCLENGSKIVFKDYDTYSRNHYYLTVWDKGNWNEHLYLWKDSISQREIFYLKLNSTPVRNWSADLIYR
;
A
#
# COMPACT_ATOMS: atom_id res chain seq x y z
N MET A 1 5.90 25.36 19.25
CA MET A 1 6.65 24.10 19.49
C MET A 1 5.65 22.98 19.31
N GLN A 2 5.78 22.19 18.25
CA GLN A 2 4.89 21.06 18.00
C GLN A 2 5.46 19.88 18.77
N GLU A 3 4.74 19.40 19.79
CA GLU A 3 5.12 18.23 20.57
C GLU A 3 5.24 17.04 19.60
N GLY A 4 6.48 16.57 19.42
CA GLY A 4 6.76 15.37 18.67
C GLY A 4 6.03 14.19 19.29
N ASN A 5 5.43 13.37 18.42
CA ASN A 5 4.69 12.16 18.75
C ASN A 5 5.34 11.39 19.93
N LEU A 6 4.71 11.44 21.11
CA LEU A 6 5.22 10.92 22.39
C LEU A 6 5.30 9.38 22.48
N ASN A 7 4.94 8.66 21.42
CA ASN A 7 5.01 7.20 21.37
C ASN A 7 5.74 6.72 20.09
N PRO A 8 7.00 6.26 20.19
CA PRO A 8 7.77 5.80 19.03
C PRO A 8 7.20 4.54 18.38
N SER A 9 6.28 3.84 19.05
CA SER A 9 5.62 2.63 18.54
C SER A 9 4.30 2.93 17.80
N CYS A 10 3.93 4.20 17.65
CA CYS A 10 2.65 4.62 17.07
C CYS A 10 2.78 5.06 15.61
N ILE A 11 2.31 4.25 14.67
CA ILE A 11 2.15 4.66 13.27
C ILE A 11 0.77 5.31 13.13
N LYS A 12 0.72 6.62 12.82
CA LYS A 12 -0.53 7.33 12.46
C LYS A 12 -0.71 7.39 10.94
N ASN A 13 0.35 7.75 10.24
CA ASN A 13 0.43 7.80 8.79
C ASN A 13 1.92 7.78 8.41
N GLY A 14 2.20 7.53 7.13
CA GLY A 14 3.55 7.68 6.60
C GLY A 14 3.86 6.74 5.45
N LEU A 15 5.08 6.89 4.93
CA LEU A 15 5.58 6.08 3.84
C LEU A 15 5.75 4.62 4.28
N VAL A 16 5.33 3.70 3.42
CA VAL A 16 5.41 2.26 3.66
C VAL A 16 5.90 1.52 2.44
N ARG A 17 6.48 0.34 2.70
CA ARG A 17 6.82 -0.65 1.69
C ARG A 17 5.99 -1.91 1.95
N ILE A 18 5.21 -2.34 0.96
CA ILE A 18 4.36 -3.53 1.08
C ILE A 18 4.97 -4.66 0.27
N GLU A 19 5.31 -5.76 0.94
CA GLU A 19 5.85 -6.97 0.33
C GLU A 19 4.77 -8.03 0.21
N SER A 20 4.78 -8.76 -0.91
CA SER A 20 3.91 -9.92 -1.09
C SER A 20 4.32 -11.06 -0.16
N SER A 21 3.35 -11.64 0.54
CA SER A 21 3.58 -12.86 1.33
C SER A 21 3.84 -14.11 0.47
N ARG A 22 3.69 -14.02 -0.86
CA ARG A 22 3.87 -15.14 -1.80
C ARG A 22 5.30 -15.24 -2.33
N PHE A 23 5.99 -14.12 -2.49
CA PHE A 23 7.30 -14.05 -3.12
C PHE A 23 8.21 -13.08 -2.36
N LEU A 24 9.35 -13.59 -1.88
CA LEU A 24 10.38 -12.80 -1.22
C LEU A 24 10.99 -11.77 -2.18
N ASN A 25 11.19 -10.56 -1.71
CA ASN A 25 11.68 -9.40 -2.43
C ASN A 25 10.75 -8.90 -3.55
N TYR A 26 9.45 -9.21 -3.50
CA TYR A 26 8.46 -8.65 -4.43
C TYR A 26 7.55 -7.65 -3.74
N PHE A 27 7.60 -6.40 -4.18
CA PHE A 27 6.94 -5.28 -3.51
C PHE A 27 5.88 -4.64 -4.38
N TRP A 28 4.89 -4.03 -3.74
CA TRP A 28 3.88 -3.25 -4.44
C TRP A 28 4.51 -2.09 -5.20
N ASN A 29 4.17 -2.03 -6.48
CA ASN A 29 4.47 -0.94 -7.38
C ASN A 29 3.32 -0.84 -8.38
N TRP A 30 3.21 0.25 -9.10
CA TRP A 30 2.17 0.47 -10.10
C TRP A 30 2.80 0.59 -11.49
N TRP A 31 2.06 0.17 -12.50
CA TRP A 31 2.57 0.10 -13.87
C TRP A 31 2.11 1.29 -14.72
N LEU A 32 3.00 1.82 -15.56
CA LEU A 32 2.65 2.78 -16.60
C LEU A 32 3.30 2.36 -17.93
N GLY A 33 2.49 2.24 -18.99
CA GLY A 33 2.96 1.91 -20.35
C GLY A 33 2.39 0.63 -20.96
N GLY A 34 1.32 0.05 -20.38
CA GLY A 34 0.75 -1.25 -20.78
C GLY A 34 -0.67 -1.20 -21.36
N GLY A 35 -1.16 -0.01 -21.71
CA GLY A 35 -2.52 0.16 -22.22
C GLY A 35 -3.57 0.06 -21.09
N SER A 36 -4.50 -0.89 -21.19
CA SER A 36 -5.64 -0.99 -20.27
C SER A 36 -5.28 -1.26 -18.81
N GLY A 37 -4.05 -1.72 -18.53
CA GLY A 37 -3.54 -1.98 -17.19
C GLY A 37 -2.76 -0.82 -16.56
N ASN A 38 -2.75 0.36 -17.19
CA ASN A 38 -2.07 1.53 -16.64
C ASN A 38 -2.62 1.86 -15.24
N TYR A 39 -1.70 2.17 -14.34
CA TYR A 39 -1.92 2.46 -12.92
C TYR A 39 -2.37 1.27 -12.07
N GLY A 40 -2.45 0.07 -12.65
CA GLY A 40 -2.67 -1.16 -11.89
C GLY A 40 -1.49 -1.49 -10.98
N TYR A 41 -1.77 -1.82 -9.72
CA TYR A 41 -0.77 -2.31 -8.79
C TYR A 41 -0.43 -3.77 -9.05
N TYR A 42 0.85 -4.08 -8.90
CA TYR A 42 1.40 -5.41 -9.01
C TYR A 42 2.62 -5.55 -8.11
N SER A 43 3.04 -6.80 -7.89
CA SER A 43 4.25 -7.08 -7.13
C SER A 43 5.47 -7.15 -8.06
N LYS A 44 6.49 -6.33 -7.84
CA LYS A 44 7.70 -6.24 -8.66
C LYS A 44 8.95 -6.59 -7.86
N PHE A 45 9.84 -7.38 -8.46
CA PHE A 45 11.07 -7.84 -7.81
C PHE A 45 12.02 -6.66 -7.53
N ASN A 46 12.43 -6.50 -6.28
CA ASN A 46 13.38 -5.50 -5.79
C ASN A 46 13.03 -4.04 -6.15
N ASP A 47 11.77 -3.75 -6.45
CA ASP A 47 11.35 -2.43 -6.89
C ASP A 47 9.98 -2.09 -6.30
N ALA A 48 10.02 -1.48 -5.11
CA ALA A 48 8.85 -0.95 -4.44
C ALA A 48 8.56 0.47 -4.90
N SER A 49 7.30 0.88 -4.88
CA SER A 49 7.01 2.32 -4.90
C SER A 49 7.71 3.02 -3.74
N ASN A 50 8.32 4.17 -4.04
CA ASN A 50 9.04 4.99 -3.08
C ASN A 50 8.19 6.15 -2.52
N GLN A 51 6.94 6.27 -2.93
CA GLN A 51 6.01 7.32 -2.50
C GLN A 51 4.69 6.76 -1.94
N LEU A 52 4.58 5.44 -1.81
CA LEU A 52 3.40 4.79 -1.22
C LEU A 52 3.27 5.15 0.26
N GLU A 53 2.14 5.76 0.61
CA GLU A 53 1.77 6.19 1.94
C GLU A 53 0.57 5.39 2.46
N ILE A 54 0.61 5.00 3.73
CA ILE A 54 -0.55 4.54 4.48
C ILE A 54 -1.12 5.69 5.32
N ILE A 55 -2.42 5.89 5.26
CA ILE A 55 -3.11 6.93 6.04
C ILE A 55 -4.16 6.24 6.91
N ASN A 56 -4.01 6.34 8.23
CA ASN A 56 -5.04 5.92 9.17
C ASN A 56 -6.21 6.92 9.15
N LEU A 57 -7.44 6.42 9.06
CA LEU A 57 -8.65 7.24 9.12
C LEU A 57 -9.15 7.49 10.56
N SER A 58 -8.43 6.98 11.56
CA SER A 58 -8.69 7.26 12.97
C SER A 58 -7.62 8.18 13.57
N ASP A 59 -7.96 8.82 14.69
CA ASP A 59 -7.05 9.74 15.41
C ASP A 59 -5.94 9.00 16.21
N GLY A 60 -6.09 7.69 16.35
CA GLY A 60 -5.21 6.79 17.10
C GLY A 60 -4.06 6.20 16.26
N CYS A 61 -3.33 5.28 16.89
CA CYS A 61 -2.32 4.47 16.19
C CYS A 61 -2.99 3.42 15.31
N LEU A 62 -2.31 3.00 14.25
CA LEU A 62 -2.73 1.83 13.49
C LEU A 62 -2.81 0.61 14.40
N GLU A 63 -3.95 -0.07 14.32
CA GLU A 63 -4.26 -1.28 15.06
C GLU A 63 -5.02 -2.26 14.17
N ASN A 64 -5.13 -3.51 14.62
CA ASN A 64 -5.93 -4.50 13.92
C ASN A 64 -7.40 -4.02 13.80
N GLY A 65 -7.94 -4.02 12.59
CA GLY A 65 -9.28 -3.50 12.28
C GLY A 65 -9.31 -2.04 11.85
N SER A 66 -8.17 -1.32 11.89
CA SER A 66 -8.10 0.08 11.44
C SER A 66 -8.57 0.23 9.99
N LYS A 67 -9.36 1.28 9.76
CA LYS A 67 -9.69 1.74 8.42
C LYS A 67 -8.56 2.62 7.92
N ILE A 68 -8.02 2.25 6.77
CA ILE A 68 -6.88 2.93 6.16
C ILE A 68 -7.21 3.28 4.72
N VAL A 69 -6.47 4.24 4.17
CA VAL A 69 -6.35 4.43 2.74
C VAL A 69 -4.89 4.38 2.35
N PHE A 70 -4.62 4.01 1.10
CA PHE A 70 -3.29 4.16 0.51
C PHE A 70 -3.29 5.30 -0.47
N LYS A 71 -2.18 6.01 -0.53
CA LYS A 71 -1.94 7.12 -1.46
C LYS A 71 -0.55 6.95 -2.06
N ASP A 72 -0.40 7.24 -3.34
CA ASP A 72 0.89 7.16 -4.01
C ASP A 72 1.02 8.29 -5.04
N TYR A 73 2.23 8.52 -5.53
CA TYR A 73 2.56 9.59 -6.47
C TYR A 73 2.54 9.08 -7.91
N ASP A 74 1.64 9.60 -8.73
CA ASP A 74 1.67 9.40 -10.17
C ASP A 74 2.72 10.32 -10.79
N THR A 75 3.80 9.72 -11.31
CA THR A 75 4.89 10.44 -11.96
C THR A 75 4.51 11.07 -13.30
N TYR A 76 3.45 10.60 -13.96
CA TYR A 76 2.98 11.14 -15.24
C TYR A 76 2.17 12.42 -15.05
N SER A 77 1.11 12.39 -14.24
CA SER A 77 0.30 13.59 -13.92
C SER A 77 0.95 14.48 -12.86
N ARG A 78 2.02 14.01 -12.19
CA ARG A 78 2.75 14.69 -11.12
C ARG A 78 1.88 15.04 -9.91
N ASN A 79 0.92 14.18 -9.60
CA ASN A 79 0.02 14.37 -8.48
C ASN A 79 -0.14 13.06 -7.69
N HIS A 80 -0.69 13.17 -6.49
CA HIS A 80 -1.00 11.99 -5.69
C HIS A 80 -2.44 11.55 -5.88
N TYR A 81 -2.62 10.23 -5.89
CA TYR A 81 -3.93 9.60 -5.97
C TYR A 81 -4.06 8.53 -4.89
N TYR A 82 -5.29 8.26 -4.50
CA TYR A 82 -5.65 7.15 -3.64
C TYR A 82 -5.74 5.86 -4.46
N LEU A 83 -5.32 4.76 -3.84
CA LEU A 83 -5.56 3.43 -4.38
C LEU A 83 -7.04 3.10 -4.25
N THR A 84 -7.62 2.57 -5.30
CA THR A 84 -9.00 2.08 -5.34
C THR A 84 -9.06 0.63 -5.76
N VAL A 85 -10.04 -0.10 -5.23
CA VAL A 85 -10.49 -1.36 -5.81
C VAL A 85 -11.28 -1.04 -7.09
N TRP A 86 -10.73 -1.40 -8.24
CA TRP A 86 -11.33 -1.17 -9.55
C TRP A 86 -12.68 -1.89 -9.69
N ASP A 87 -13.60 -1.30 -10.45
CA ASP A 87 -15.01 -1.71 -10.50
C ASP A 87 -15.52 -2.07 -11.90
N LYS A 88 -14.63 -2.12 -12.89
CA LYS A 88 -15.00 -2.24 -14.31
C LYS A 88 -14.19 -3.28 -15.05
N GLY A 89 -14.89 -4.00 -15.94
CA GLY A 89 -14.29 -4.87 -16.95
C GLY A 89 -13.44 -6.00 -16.35
N ASN A 90 -12.49 -6.49 -17.15
CA ASN A 90 -11.64 -7.64 -16.81
C ASN A 90 -10.67 -7.39 -15.64
N TRP A 91 -10.54 -6.14 -15.20
CA TRP A 91 -9.69 -5.72 -14.09
C TRP A 91 -10.49 -5.46 -12.82
N ASN A 92 -11.76 -5.86 -12.77
CA ASN A 92 -12.57 -5.77 -11.55
C ASN A 92 -11.80 -6.36 -10.35
N GLU A 93 -11.94 -5.72 -9.20
CA GLU A 93 -11.31 -6.11 -7.92
C GLU A 93 -9.77 -5.96 -7.86
N HIS A 94 -9.13 -5.44 -8.91
CA HIS A 94 -7.70 -5.09 -8.87
C HIS A 94 -7.48 -3.72 -8.22
N LEU A 95 -6.29 -3.50 -7.67
CA LEU A 95 -5.91 -2.21 -7.08
C LEU A 95 -5.34 -1.27 -8.14
N TYR A 96 -5.81 -0.03 -8.16
CA TYR A 96 -5.41 0.99 -9.13
C TYR A 96 -5.11 2.32 -8.46
N LEU A 97 -4.04 3.01 -8.92
CA LEU A 97 -3.75 4.40 -8.57
C LEU A 97 -4.59 5.34 -9.44
N TRP A 98 -5.78 5.76 -8.99
CA TRP A 98 -6.71 6.45 -9.91
C TRP A 98 -7.56 7.56 -9.29
N LYS A 99 -7.77 7.56 -7.97
CA LYS A 99 -8.84 8.36 -7.36
C LYS A 99 -8.28 9.58 -6.64
N ASP A 100 -8.89 10.72 -6.87
CA ASP A 100 -8.53 12.01 -6.27
C ASP A 100 -9.22 12.28 -4.92
N SER A 101 -10.14 11.40 -4.54
CA SER A 101 -10.96 11.50 -3.34
C SER A 101 -11.22 10.11 -2.74
N ILE A 102 -11.52 10.08 -1.45
CA ILE A 102 -11.77 8.85 -0.69
C ILE A 102 -13.27 8.55 -0.71
N SER A 103 -13.62 7.33 -1.13
CA SER A 103 -14.94 6.75 -1.00
C SER A 103 -14.83 5.33 -0.44
N GLN A 104 -15.88 4.51 -0.54
CA GLN A 104 -15.88 3.16 0.03
C GLN A 104 -14.82 2.23 -0.59
N ARG A 105 -14.44 2.42 -1.87
CA ARG A 105 -13.52 1.51 -2.58
C ARG A 105 -12.04 1.83 -2.36
N GLU A 106 -11.75 2.97 -1.74
CA GLU A 106 -10.40 3.41 -1.35
C GLU A 106 -10.11 3.09 0.13
N ILE A 107 -11.13 2.67 0.89
CA ILE A 107 -11.01 2.32 2.30
C ILE A 107 -10.73 0.83 2.44
N PHE A 108 -9.58 0.52 3.04
CA PHE A 108 -9.14 -0.84 3.35
C PHE A 108 -9.17 -1.08 4.86
N TYR A 109 -9.26 -2.34 5.26
CA TYR A 109 -9.19 -2.76 6.66
C TYR A 109 -7.86 -3.44 6.92
N LEU A 110 -7.12 -2.94 7.91
CA LEU A 110 -5.85 -3.52 8.31
C LEU A 110 -6.09 -4.77 9.16
N LYS A 111 -5.48 -5.89 8.78
CA LYS A 111 -5.46 -7.11 9.58
C LYS A 111 -4.02 -7.42 10.00
N LEU A 112 -3.73 -7.26 11.29
CA LEU A 112 -2.41 -7.55 11.86
C LEU A 112 -2.44 -8.94 12.50
N ASN A 113 -1.77 -9.90 11.86
CA ASN A 113 -1.65 -11.25 12.39
C ASN A 113 -0.29 -11.41 13.08
N SER A 114 -0.28 -12.02 14.27
CA SER A 114 0.95 -12.38 14.98
C SER A 114 1.65 -13.60 14.37
N THR A 115 0.92 -14.40 13.59
CA THR A 115 1.47 -15.55 12.86
C THR A 115 1.72 -15.16 11.41
N PRO A 116 2.97 -15.20 10.91
CA PRO A 116 3.26 -14.91 9.52
C PRO A 116 2.64 -15.96 8.61
N VAL A 117 2.11 -15.54 7.46
CA VAL A 117 1.46 -16.42 6.47
C VAL A 117 2.44 -17.47 5.93
N ARG A 118 3.75 -17.19 5.96
CA ARG A 118 4.82 -18.10 5.56
C ARG A 118 6.06 -17.86 6.41
N ASN A 119 6.74 -18.95 6.81
CA ASN A 119 8.07 -18.87 7.40
C ASN A 119 9.13 -18.81 6.29
N TRP A 120 9.81 -17.67 6.17
CA TRP A 120 10.86 -17.43 5.17
C TRP A 120 12.26 -17.83 5.63
N SER A 121 12.42 -18.39 6.84
CA SER A 121 13.75 -18.64 7.43
C SER A 121 14.67 -19.50 6.56
N ALA A 122 14.12 -20.39 5.74
CA ALA A 122 14.87 -21.24 4.82
C ALA A 122 15.18 -20.57 3.46
N ASP A 123 14.51 -19.47 3.14
CA ASP A 123 14.64 -18.73 1.87
C ASP A 123 15.55 -17.48 2.02
N LEU A 124 15.98 -17.15 3.25
CA LEU A 124 16.87 -16.02 3.52
C LEU A 124 18.27 -16.31 2.98
N ILE A 125 18.67 -15.60 1.92
CA ILE A 125 20.05 -15.61 1.42
C ILE A 125 20.79 -14.44 2.08
N TYR A 126 21.60 -14.73 3.10
CA TYR A 126 22.57 -13.75 3.62
C TYR A 126 23.71 -13.62 2.61
N ARG A 127 24.03 -12.38 2.22
CA ARG A 127 25.22 -12.04 1.43
C ARG A 127 26.15 -11.20 2.30
#